data_AF-A0A127MEQ6-F1
#
_entry.id   AF-A0A127MEQ6-F1
#
_cell.length_a   1.000
_cell.length_b   1.000
_cell.length_c   1.000
_cell.angle_alpha   90.00
_cell.angle_beta   90.00
_cell.angle_gamma   90.00
#
_symmetry.space_group_name_H-M   'P 1'
#
loop_
_entity.id
_entity.type
_entity.pdbx_description
1 polymer ?
#
loop_
_entity_poly.entity_id
_entity_poly.type
_entity_poly.pdbx_seq_one_letter_code
_entity_poly.pdbx_strand_id
1 'polypeptide(L)'
;MGTWGTGSFENDSAVDWAAEVASTDDIEGKLNELESFGQTDDCGPEAYIEVDLASETLAAAECVAFLMGQQAADVPDDLRNRLGTMAKPDTPLINKAKDSVSRILAGSELLELWSEEDSETNEWNIAVTGLIDRLNADVPCDPPPLTQIESSQGYLTPCAFCDQPITEDEIFQLEFRDLSNADGLFVSRGLYCHLACLNGKLHSKHMVQNWKFNIAQAEIDRILGRTED
;
A
#
# COMPACT_ATOMS: atom_id res chain seq x y z
N MET A 1 28.60 9.56 -9.81
CA MET A 1 28.11 8.23 -9.40
C MET A 1 27.05 8.54 -8.38
N GLY A 2 25.79 8.35 -8.76
CA GLY A 2 24.67 8.72 -7.93
C GLY A 2 24.44 7.74 -6.79
N THR A 3 23.83 8.23 -5.73
CA THR A 3 23.26 7.45 -4.64
C THR A 3 21.96 6.83 -5.16
N TRP A 4 21.96 5.50 -5.20
CA TRP A 4 20.79 4.70 -5.54
C TRP A 4 20.68 3.60 -4.49
N GLY A 5 19.53 3.52 -3.83
CA GLY A 5 19.30 2.57 -2.77
C GLY A 5 17.83 2.47 -2.39
N THR A 6 17.54 1.48 -1.57
CA THR A 6 16.18 1.04 -1.24
C THR A 6 15.53 1.94 -0.19
N GLY A 7 16.34 2.65 0.59
CA GLY A 7 15.88 3.60 1.61
C GLY A 7 15.40 4.93 1.02
N SER A 8 14.47 5.57 1.72
CA SER A 8 13.89 6.87 1.33
C SER A 8 14.94 7.99 1.23
N PHE A 9 16.10 7.85 1.90
CA PHE A 9 17.21 8.80 1.86
C PHE A 9 18.46 8.25 1.15
N GLU A 10 18.31 7.20 0.34
CA GLU A 10 19.40 6.60 -0.44
C GLU A 10 19.32 6.95 -1.94
N ASN A 11 18.34 7.74 -2.35
CA ASN A 11 18.17 8.23 -3.72
C ASN A 11 18.66 9.67 -3.82
N ASP A 12 19.45 9.99 -4.85
CA ASP A 12 20.08 11.31 -5.01
C ASP A 12 19.08 12.47 -4.89
N SER A 13 17.99 12.44 -5.65
CA SER A 13 16.98 13.51 -5.66
C SER A 13 16.33 13.67 -4.28
N ALA A 14 16.12 12.56 -3.57
CA ALA A 14 15.63 12.59 -2.19
C ALA A 14 16.65 13.21 -1.20
N VAL A 15 17.95 12.90 -1.37
CA VAL A 15 19.03 13.46 -0.53
C VAL A 15 19.20 14.96 -0.79
N ASP A 16 19.19 15.37 -2.05
CA ASP A 16 19.30 16.77 -2.46
C ASP A 16 18.12 17.58 -1.91
N TRP A 17 16.89 17.08 -2.07
CA TRP A 17 15.71 17.71 -1.49
C TRP A 17 15.79 17.77 0.05
N ALA A 18 16.17 16.67 0.70
CA ALA A 18 16.31 16.61 2.16
C ALA A 18 17.34 17.60 2.71
N ALA A 19 18.38 17.91 1.93
CA ALA A 19 19.39 18.92 2.30
C ALA A 19 18.80 20.34 2.34
N GLU A 20 17.75 20.61 1.55
CA GLU A 20 17.10 21.92 1.46
C GLU A 20 15.96 22.11 2.47
N VAL A 21 15.40 21.03 3.03
CA VAL A 21 14.29 21.10 3.99
C VAL A 21 14.67 21.92 5.23
N ALA A 22 13.99 23.04 5.43
CA ALA A 22 14.23 23.96 6.54
C ALA A 22 13.01 24.12 7.48
N SER A 23 11.82 23.76 7.02
CA SER A 23 10.56 23.95 7.73
C SER A 23 9.52 22.87 7.43
N THR A 24 8.44 22.84 8.21
CA THR A 24 7.26 22.00 7.94
C THR A 24 6.55 22.40 6.64
N ASP A 25 6.65 23.68 6.25
CA ASP A 25 6.02 24.20 5.04
C ASP A 25 6.71 23.65 3.79
N ASP A 26 8.01 23.36 3.85
CA ASP A 26 8.75 22.72 2.74
C ASP A 26 8.30 21.26 2.55
N ILE A 27 8.06 20.55 3.66
CA ILE A 27 7.53 19.18 3.66
C ILE A 27 6.12 19.18 3.07
N GLU A 28 5.24 20.06 3.56
CA GLU A 28 3.88 20.19 3.04
C GLU A 28 3.88 20.62 1.56
N GLY A 29 4.78 21.53 1.18
CA GLY A 29 4.97 21.99 -0.20
C GLY A 29 5.27 20.84 -1.16
N LYS A 30 6.18 19.94 -0.80
CA LYS A 30 6.49 18.75 -1.61
C LYS A 30 5.31 17.80 -1.73
N LEU A 31 4.58 17.57 -0.64
CA LEU A 31 3.37 16.73 -0.67
C LEU A 31 2.26 17.35 -1.54
N ASN A 32 2.09 18.68 -1.49
CA ASN A 32 1.15 19.43 -2.33
C ASN A 32 1.52 19.40 -3.82
N GLU A 33 2.82 19.43 -4.12
CA GLU A 33 3.32 19.31 -5.50
C GLU A 33 2.85 17.99 -6.10
N LEU A 34 3.04 16.86 -5.40
CA LEU A 34 2.52 15.59 -5.87
C LEU A 34 1.00 15.58 -5.93
N GLU A 35 0.29 16.11 -4.92
CA GLU A 35 -1.18 16.15 -4.89
C GLU A 35 -1.76 16.86 -6.13
N SER A 36 -1.23 18.03 -6.45
CA SER A 36 -1.66 18.86 -7.59
C SER A 36 -1.13 18.37 -8.94
N PHE A 37 -0.14 17.48 -8.96
CA PHE A 37 0.39 16.88 -10.18
C PHE A 37 -0.74 16.21 -10.98
N GLY A 38 -0.84 16.49 -12.28
CA GLY A 38 -1.89 15.91 -13.14
C GLY A 38 -3.31 16.48 -12.96
N GLN A 39 -3.52 17.46 -12.06
CA GLN A 39 -4.81 18.15 -11.91
C GLN A 39 -4.93 19.41 -12.79
N THR A 40 -3.84 19.83 -13.44
CA THR A 40 -3.81 20.97 -14.34
C THR A 40 -4.06 20.52 -15.78
N ASP A 41 -4.82 21.32 -16.54
CA ASP A 41 -5.11 21.10 -17.98
C ASP A 41 -3.84 21.05 -18.87
N ASP A 42 -2.67 21.43 -18.31
CA ASP A 42 -1.36 21.40 -18.98
C ASP A 42 -0.65 20.05 -18.88
N CYS A 43 -1.07 19.17 -17.96
CA CYS A 43 -0.62 17.78 -17.96
C CYS A 43 -1.42 17.05 -19.03
N GLY A 44 -0.77 16.62 -20.12
CA GLY A 44 -1.40 15.79 -21.13
C GLY A 44 -2.03 14.51 -20.54
N PRO A 45 -2.69 13.67 -21.36
CA PRO A 45 -3.37 12.44 -20.93
C PRO A 45 -2.46 11.37 -20.26
N GLU A 46 -1.20 11.69 -19.99
CA GLU A 46 -0.12 10.87 -19.45
C GLU A 46 0.57 11.61 -18.29
N ALA A 47 -0.19 12.04 -17.27
CA ALA A 47 0.41 12.58 -16.04
C ALA A 47 1.12 11.44 -15.28
N TYR A 48 2.37 11.17 -15.65
CA TYR A 48 3.21 10.11 -15.13
C TYR A 48 4.14 10.62 -14.03
N ILE A 49 4.24 9.91 -12.91
CA ILE A 49 5.05 10.33 -11.76
C ILE A 49 6.48 9.84 -11.99
N GLU A 50 7.37 10.78 -12.35
CA GLU A 50 8.80 10.52 -12.54
C GLU A 50 9.51 10.12 -11.24
N VAL A 51 10.64 9.43 -11.38
CA VAL A 51 11.43 8.86 -10.27
C VAL A 51 11.87 9.90 -9.25
N ASP A 52 12.22 11.10 -9.70
CA ASP A 52 12.69 12.18 -8.83
C ASP A 52 11.57 12.66 -7.90
N LEU A 53 10.40 13.00 -8.47
CA LEU A 53 9.25 13.46 -7.70
C LEU A 53 8.76 12.38 -6.73
N ALA A 54 8.75 11.11 -7.14
CA ALA A 54 8.42 9.99 -6.27
C ALA A 54 9.41 9.88 -5.10
N SER A 55 10.71 9.91 -5.38
CA SER A 55 11.77 9.75 -4.37
C SER A 55 11.74 10.87 -3.34
N GLU A 56 11.65 12.12 -3.79
CA GLU A 56 11.54 13.30 -2.92
C GLU A 56 10.28 13.26 -2.06
N THR A 57 9.17 12.80 -2.63
CA THR A 57 7.91 12.71 -1.90
C THR A 57 7.93 11.59 -0.85
N LEU A 58 8.58 10.45 -1.11
CA LEU A 58 8.80 9.42 -0.08
C LEU A 58 9.69 9.94 1.06
N ALA A 59 10.72 10.74 0.76
CA ALA A 59 11.53 11.40 1.78
C ALA A 59 10.72 12.43 2.59
N ALA A 60 9.84 13.19 1.95
CA ALA A 60 8.90 14.08 2.64
C ALA A 60 7.98 13.31 3.60
N ALA A 61 7.47 12.17 3.16
CA ALA A 61 6.65 11.29 3.99
C ALA A 61 7.44 10.73 5.20
N GLU A 62 8.72 10.38 5.05
CA GLU A 62 9.58 10.04 6.19
C GLU A 62 9.77 11.19 7.16
N CYS A 63 9.91 12.42 6.67
CA CYS A 63 9.99 13.59 7.55
C CYS A 63 8.72 13.73 8.38
N VAL A 64 7.54 13.50 7.80
CA VAL A 64 6.27 13.50 8.57
C VAL A 64 6.27 12.39 9.63
N ALA A 65 6.66 11.16 9.27
CA ALA A 65 6.80 10.05 10.22
C ALA A 65 7.78 10.37 11.36
N PHE A 66 8.91 11.01 11.05
CA PHE A 66 9.87 11.49 12.04
C PHE A 66 9.24 12.49 13.02
N LEU A 67 8.48 13.47 12.52
CA LEU A 67 7.82 14.47 13.35
C LEU A 67 6.68 13.88 14.21
N MET A 68 6.11 12.73 13.81
CA MET A 68 5.22 11.92 14.64
C MET A 68 5.97 11.16 15.76
N GLY A 69 7.31 11.18 15.75
CA GLY A 69 8.18 10.46 16.69
C GLY A 69 8.58 9.06 16.22
N GLN A 70 8.27 8.70 14.98
CA GLN A 70 8.58 7.40 14.37
C GLN A 70 9.69 7.59 13.34
N GLN A 71 10.94 7.65 13.78
CA GLN A 71 12.08 7.89 12.88
C GLN A 71 12.57 6.60 12.19
N ALA A 72 12.95 6.70 10.91
CA ALA A 72 13.71 5.66 10.22
C ALA A 72 15.18 5.64 10.70
N ALA A 73 15.86 4.52 10.47
CA ALA A 73 17.24 4.33 10.94
C ALA A 73 18.27 5.11 10.10
N ASP A 74 17.94 5.33 8.83
CA ASP A 74 18.75 5.93 7.76
C ASP A 74 18.56 7.45 7.62
N VAL A 75 17.77 8.09 8.48
CA VAL A 75 17.59 9.55 8.48
C VAL A 75 18.95 10.25 8.67
N PRO A 76 19.40 11.11 7.73
CA PRO A 76 20.67 11.82 7.83
C PRO A 76 20.75 12.69 9.10
N ASP A 77 21.90 12.71 9.75
CA ASP A 77 22.09 13.41 11.04
C ASP A 77 21.76 14.91 10.97
N ASP A 78 22.10 15.56 9.86
CA ASP A 78 21.83 16.99 9.65
C ASP A 78 20.33 17.27 9.52
N LEU A 79 19.61 16.43 8.76
CA LEU A 79 18.15 16.49 8.64
C LEU A 79 17.48 16.20 9.99
N ARG A 80 17.95 15.18 10.72
CA ARG A 80 17.47 14.83 12.07
C ARG A 80 17.53 16.02 13.02
N ASN A 81 18.63 16.77 13.00
CA ASN A 81 18.79 17.97 13.83
C ASN A 81 17.78 19.07 13.47
N ARG A 82 17.52 19.30 12.17
CA ARG A 82 16.51 20.25 11.72
C ARG A 82 15.11 19.81 12.13
N LEU A 83 14.70 18.60 11.78
CA LEU A 83 13.38 18.04 12.09
C LEU A 83 13.11 18.01 13.60
N GLY A 84 14.12 17.72 14.42
CA GLY A 84 13.99 17.70 15.89
C GLY A 84 13.63 19.05 16.51
N THR A 85 13.75 20.15 15.77
CA THR A 85 13.35 21.50 16.20
C THR A 85 11.96 21.92 15.71
N MET A 86 11.37 21.15 14.80
CA MET A 86 10.08 21.47 14.18
C MET A 86 8.90 21.03 15.07
N ALA A 87 7.73 21.60 14.79
CA ALA A 87 6.50 21.22 15.46
C ALA A 87 6.03 19.82 15.01
N LYS A 88 5.24 19.17 15.87
CA LYS A 88 4.53 17.95 15.49
C LYS A 88 3.59 18.22 14.31
N PRO A 89 3.43 17.27 13.37
CA PRO A 89 2.55 17.45 12.24
C PRO A 89 1.10 17.37 12.71
N ASP A 90 0.21 18.06 12.02
CA ASP A 90 -1.22 17.95 12.24
C ASP A 90 -1.83 16.79 11.43
N THR A 91 -3.07 16.42 11.73
CA THR A 91 -3.75 15.31 11.05
C THR A 91 -3.85 15.49 9.53
N PRO A 92 -4.16 16.69 8.99
CA PRO A 92 -4.13 16.92 7.55
C PRO A 92 -2.78 16.59 6.89
N LEU A 93 -1.67 17.04 7.48
CA LEU A 93 -0.33 16.76 6.94
C LEU A 93 -0.01 15.26 6.96
N ILE A 94 -0.41 14.55 8.02
CA ILE A 94 -0.25 13.10 8.13
C ILE A 94 -1.04 12.36 7.03
N ASN A 95 -2.31 12.73 6.84
CA ASN A 95 -3.15 12.10 5.81
C ASN A 95 -2.59 12.38 4.40
N LYS A 96 -2.12 13.60 4.16
CA LYS A 96 -1.48 13.97 2.90
C LYS A 96 -0.25 13.11 2.61
N ALA A 97 0.61 12.88 3.60
CA ALA A 97 1.74 11.97 3.46
C ALA A 97 1.31 10.55 3.06
N LYS A 98 0.24 10.02 3.69
CA LYS A 98 -0.30 8.68 3.35
C LYS A 98 -0.86 8.60 1.94
N ASP A 99 -1.60 9.63 1.52
CA ASP A 99 -2.19 9.71 0.19
C ASP A 99 -1.09 9.80 -0.88
N SER A 100 -0.04 10.60 -0.62
CA SER A 100 1.14 10.70 -1.47
C SER A 100 1.88 9.37 -1.63
N VAL A 101 2.14 8.64 -0.54
CA VAL A 101 2.78 7.30 -0.62
C VAL A 101 1.89 6.34 -1.42
N SER A 102 0.58 6.33 -1.16
CA SER A 102 -0.37 5.47 -1.86
C SER A 102 -0.40 5.77 -3.36
N ARG A 103 -0.31 7.05 -3.72
CA ARG A 103 -0.30 7.51 -5.12
C ARG A 103 0.96 7.07 -5.86
N ILE A 104 2.14 7.13 -5.22
CA ILE A 104 3.40 6.64 -5.80
C ILE A 104 3.33 5.14 -6.06
N LEU A 105 2.74 4.38 -5.12
CA LEU A 105 2.57 2.93 -5.24
C LEU A 105 1.46 2.52 -6.21
N ALA A 106 0.58 3.44 -6.59
CA ALA A 106 -0.44 3.19 -7.61
C ALA A 106 0.13 3.29 -9.04
N GLY A 107 1.24 4.02 -9.22
CA GLY A 107 1.90 4.14 -10.53
C GLY A 107 2.91 5.27 -10.54
N SER A 108 4.20 4.92 -10.51
CA SER A 108 5.33 5.83 -10.66
C SER A 108 6.50 5.12 -11.33
N GLU A 109 7.38 5.89 -11.96
CA GLU A 109 8.63 5.38 -12.52
C GLU A 109 9.48 4.68 -11.45
N LEU A 110 9.50 5.21 -10.22
CA LEU A 110 10.20 4.60 -9.10
C LEU A 110 9.68 3.18 -8.81
N LEU A 111 8.36 2.99 -8.79
CA LEU A 111 7.76 1.67 -8.61
C LEU A 111 8.14 0.72 -9.76
N GLU A 112 8.11 1.19 -11.00
CA GLU A 112 8.48 0.38 -12.16
C GLU A 112 9.95 -0.07 -12.09
N LEU A 113 10.87 0.84 -11.79
CA LEU A 113 12.30 0.54 -11.65
C LEU A 113 12.56 -0.55 -10.59
N TRP A 114 11.90 -0.48 -9.43
CA TRP A 114 12.03 -1.51 -8.38
C TRP A 114 11.22 -2.78 -8.67
N SER A 115 10.26 -2.74 -9.60
CA SER A 115 9.52 -3.92 -10.05
C SER A 115 10.29 -4.72 -11.12
N GLU A 116 11.16 -4.06 -11.88
CA GLU A 116 12.03 -4.68 -12.88
C GLU A 116 13.28 -5.35 -12.27
N GLU A 117 13.58 -5.08 -11.00
CA GLU A 117 14.75 -5.66 -10.34
C GLU A 117 14.54 -7.13 -9.98
N ASP A 118 15.27 -8.02 -10.67
CA ASP A 118 15.30 -9.45 -10.37
C ASP A 118 16.17 -9.74 -9.14
N SER A 119 15.58 -9.59 -7.94
CA SER A 119 16.17 -10.00 -6.67
C SER A 119 15.32 -11.05 -5.95
N GLU A 120 15.95 -11.92 -5.16
CA GLU A 120 15.22 -12.90 -4.33
C GLU A 120 14.41 -12.22 -3.20
N THR A 121 14.80 -11.01 -2.82
CA THR A 121 14.12 -10.20 -1.80
C THR A 121 14.10 -8.74 -2.24
N ASN A 122 12.91 -8.21 -2.46
CA ASN A 122 12.72 -6.80 -2.82
C ASN A 122 12.84 -5.92 -1.56
N GLU A 123 14.04 -5.41 -1.33
CA GLU A 123 14.39 -4.58 -0.16
C GLU A 123 13.67 -3.22 -0.17
N TRP A 124 13.35 -2.68 -1.35
CA TRP A 124 12.56 -1.45 -1.47
C TRP A 124 11.13 -1.62 -0.97
N ASN A 125 10.47 -2.72 -1.31
CA ASN A 125 9.14 -3.04 -0.79
C ASN A 125 9.14 -3.13 0.75
N ILE A 126 10.22 -3.66 1.34
CA ILE A 126 10.40 -3.71 2.79
C ILE A 126 10.55 -2.29 3.37
N ALA A 127 11.39 -1.45 2.74
CA ALA A 127 11.61 -0.08 3.17
C ALA A 127 10.31 0.76 3.13
N VAL A 128 9.57 0.71 2.02
CA VAL A 128 8.29 1.41 1.86
C VAL A 128 7.23 0.89 2.83
N THR A 129 7.17 -0.42 3.06
CA THR A 129 6.27 -0.99 4.08
C THR A 129 6.61 -0.44 5.46
N GLY A 130 7.91 -0.34 5.79
CA GLY A 130 8.38 0.28 7.01
C GLY A 130 7.93 1.74 7.16
N LEU A 131 7.97 2.53 6.08
CA LEU A 131 7.46 3.91 6.07
C LEU A 131 5.94 3.95 6.33
N ILE A 132 5.17 3.12 5.64
CA ILE A 132 3.71 3.03 5.83
C ILE A 132 3.36 2.71 7.29
N ASP A 133 4.09 1.77 7.91
CA ASP A 133 3.87 1.42 9.32
C ASP A 133 4.17 2.60 10.25
N ARG A 134 5.25 3.35 10.00
CA ARG A 134 5.58 4.56 10.77
C ARG A 134 4.51 5.66 10.64
N LEU A 135 3.94 5.85 9.45
CA LEU A 135 2.84 6.81 9.21
C LEU A 135 1.51 6.37 9.84
N ASN A 136 1.33 5.09 10.13
CA ASN A 136 0.08 4.54 10.68
C ASN A 136 -0.01 4.54 12.21
N ALA A 137 0.93 5.16 12.91
CA ALA A 137 1.04 5.09 14.36
C ALA A 137 -0.23 5.51 15.15
N ASP A 138 -1.16 6.26 14.55
CA ASP A 138 -2.36 6.80 15.20
C ASP A 138 -3.72 6.26 14.69
N VAL A 139 -3.80 5.19 13.89
CA VAL A 139 -5.09 4.69 13.33
C VAL A 139 -5.68 3.49 14.11
N PRO A 140 -6.78 3.69 14.86
CA PRO A 140 -7.85 2.69 15.01
C PRO A 140 -8.75 2.68 13.77
N CYS A 141 -9.03 1.51 13.21
CA CYS A 141 -9.82 1.33 11.98
C CYS A 141 -11.34 1.33 12.28
N ASP A 142 -12.10 2.28 11.71
CA ASP A 142 -13.57 2.28 11.74
C ASP A 142 -14.12 2.35 10.29
N PRO A 143 -14.54 1.22 9.69
CA PRO A 143 -14.88 1.17 8.27
C PRO A 143 -16.27 1.77 7.95
N PRO A 144 -16.47 2.33 6.75
CA PRO A 144 -17.77 2.88 6.34
C PRO A 144 -18.84 1.78 6.21
N PRO A 145 -20.13 2.12 6.40
CA PRO A 145 -21.23 1.17 6.30
C PRO A 145 -21.39 0.66 4.86
N LEU A 146 -21.61 -0.66 4.73
CA LEU A 146 -21.76 -1.42 3.47
C LEU A 146 -22.71 -0.79 2.44
N THR A 147 -23.62 0.07 2.87
CA THR A 147 -24.61 0.77 2.04
C THR A 147 -24.02 1.82 1.09
N GLN A 148 -22.76 2.23 1.27
CA GLN A 148 -22.11 3.29 0.48
C GLN A 148 -21.10 2.76 -0.55
N ILE A 149 -20.89 1.45 -0.62
CA ILE A 149 -19.96 0.85 -1.59
C ILE A 149 -20.77 0.55 -2.86
N GLU A 150 -20.68 1.42 -3.87
CA GLU A 150 -21.28 1.17 -5.18
C GLU A 150 -20.60 -0.04 -5.85
N SER A 151 -21.41 -0.98 -6.36
CA SER A 151 -20.92 -2.17 -7.06
C SER A 151 -20.42 -1.78 -8.46
N SER A 152 -19.16 -1.41 -8.58
CA SER A 152 -18.51 -1.35 -9.89
C SER A 152 -18.24 -2.77 -10.37
N GLN A 153 -18.98 -3.22 -11.38
CA GLN A 153 -18.63 -4.42 -12.14
C GLN A 153 -17.39 -4.11 -12.98
N GLY A 154 -16.23 -4.31 -12.36
CA GLY A 154 -14.90 -4.36 -12.95
C GLY A 154 -14.08 -5.36 -12.14
N TYR A 155 -13.03 -5.92 -12.73
CA TYR A 155 -12.15 -6.87 -12.04
C TYR A 155 -11.86 -6.40 -10.62
N LEU A 156 -12.21 -7.23 -9.63
CA LEU A 156 -12.25 -6.82 -8.22
C LEU A 156 -10.87 -6.37 -7.72
N THR A 157 -9.80 -6.97 -8.26
CA THR A 157 -8.40 -6.77 -7.86
C THR A 157 -7.51 -7.77 -8.63
N PRO A 158 -6.23 -7.46 -8.94
CA PRO A 158 -5.30 -8.44 -9.50
C PRO A 158 -4.97 -9.56 -8.49
N CYS A 159 -4.63 -10.74 -9.01
CA CYS A 159 -4.20 -11.86 -8.19
C CYS A 159 -2.85 -11.59 -7.54
N ALA A 160 -2.79 -11.67 -6.21
CA ALA A 160 -1.59 -11.41 -5.42
C ALA A 160 -0.38 -12.32 -5.72
N PHE A 161 -0.52 -13.36 -6.54
CA PHE A 161 0.57 -14.27 -6.91
C PHE A 161 0.99 -14.22 -8.37
N CYS A 162 0.13 -13.75 -9.28
CA CYS A 162 0.43 -13.76 -10.72
C CYS A 162 0.08 -12.44 -11.41
N ASP A 163 -0.43 -11.47 -10.67
CA ASP A 163 -0.77 -10.11 -11.10
C ASP A 163 -1.78 -10.03 -12.27
N GLN A 164 -2.47 -11.14 -12.56
CA GLN A 164 -3.52 -11.18 -13.57
C GLN A 164 -4.86 -10.81 -12.94
N PRO A 165 -5.76 -10.15 -13.69
CA PRO A 165 -7.08 -9.78 -13.19
C PRO A 165 -7.88 -11.01 -12.79
N ILE A 166 -8.57 -10.94 -11.65
CA ILE A 166 -9.41 -12.03 -11.15
C ILE A 166 -10.87 -11.77 -11.52
N THR A 167 -11.56 -12.79 -12.04
CA THR A 167 -13.01 -12.75 -12.29
C THR A 167 -13.80 -13.13 -11.04
N GLU A 168 -15.07 -12.71 -10.96
CA GLU A 168 -15.93 -12.94 -9.78
C GLU A 168 -16.09 -14.43 -9.41
N ASP A 169 -15.98 -15.35 -10.38
CA ASP A 169 -16.15 -16.79 -10.20
C ASP A 169 -14.88 -17.54 -9.77
N GLU A 170 -13.72 -16.88 -9.86
CA GLU A 170 -12.39 -17.44 -9.56
C GLU A 170 -11.70 -16.76 -8.37
N ILE A 171 -12.38 -15.83 -7.69
CA ILE A 171 -11.82 -15.09 -6.56
C ILE A 171 -11.79 -15.89 -5.27
N PHE A 172 -10.61 -15.93 -4.65
CA PHE A 172 -10.40 -16.43 -3.30
C PHE A 172 -9.67 -15.39 -2.47
N GLN A 173 -10.04 -15.27 -1.19
CA GLN A 173 -9.37 -14.39 -0.24
C GLN A 173 -8.51 -15.23 0.71
N LEU A 174 -7.25 -14.84 0.87
CA LEU A 174 -6.36 -15.38 1.88
C LEU A 174 -6.21 -14.34 3.00
N GLU A 175 -6.65 -14.68 4.21
CA GLU A 175 -6.57 -13.80 5.37
C GLU A 175 -5.41 -14.19 6.30
N PHE A 176 -4.62 -13.19 6.68
CA PHE A 176 -3.59 -13.27 7.68
C PHE A 176 -4.10 -12.66 8.97
N ARG A 177 -3.97 -13.43 10.05
CA ARG A 177 -4.25 -12.98 11.41
C ARG A 177 -2.97 -13.07 12.20
N ASP A 178 -2.47 -11.92 12.63
CA ASP A 178 -1.37 -11.87 13.56
C ASP A 178 -1.89 -12.21 14.97
N LEU A 179 -1.37 -13.30 15.53
CA LEU A 179 -1.70 -13.78 16.87
C LEU A 179 -0.56 -13.52 17.87
N SER A 180 0.49 -12.83 17.46
CA SER A 180 1.66 -12.57 18.30
C SER A 180 1.42 -11.50 19.37
N ASN A 181 0.39 -10.66 19.19
CA ASN A 181 0.06 -9.59 20.12
C ASN A 181 -1.08 -10.01 21.09
N ALA A 182 -0.92 -9.73 22.39
CA ALA A 182 -1.76 -10.28 23.46
C ALA A 182 -3.09 -9.51 23.69
N ASP A 183 -3.33 -8.43 22.93
CA ASP A 183 -4.40 -7.46 23.22
C ASP A 183 -5.80 -7.91 22.74
N GLY A 184 -5.91 -9.10 22.15
CA GLY A 184 -7.19 -9.73 21.79
C GLY A 184 -7.97 -9.04 20.66
N LEU A 185 -7.44 -7.94 20.11
CA LEU A 185 -7.95 -7.26 18.93
C LEU A 185 -7.21 -7.78 17.70
N PHE A 186 -7.88 -8.62 16.93
CA PHE A 186 -7.30 -9.27 15.76
C PHE A 186 -7.74 -8.52 14.51
N VAL A 187 -6.86 -7.67 13.98
CA VAL A 187 -7.03 -7.10 12.65
C VAL A 187 -6.59 -8.16 11.64
N SER A 188 -7.52 -8.64 10.81
CA SER A 188 -7.20 -9.54 9.70
C SER A 188 -6.84 -8.71 8.48
N ARG A 189 -5.65 -8.95 7.91
CA ARG A 189 -5.27 -8.42 6.58
C ARG A 189 -5.52 -9.50 5.55
N GLY A 190 -6.03 -9.15 4.38
CA GLY A 190 -6.37 -10.14 3.34
C GLY A 190 -5.79 -9.78 1.98
N LEU A 191 -5.45 -10.80 1.20
CA LEU A 191 -5.08 -10.69 -0.20
C LEU A 191 -6.05 -11.51 -1.04
N TYR A 192 -6.30 -11.09 -2.28
CA TYR A 192 -7.13 -11.84 -3.21
C TYR A 192 -6.26 -12.60 -4.21
N CYS A 193 -6.68 -13.81 -4.58
CA CYS A 193 -5.90 -14.70 -5.44
C CYS A 193 -6.78 -15.69 -6.19
N HIS A 194 -6.22 -16.24 -7.28
CA HIS A 194 -6.72 -17.49 -7.85
C HIS A 194 -6.35 -18.66 -6.93
N LEU A 195 -7.30 -19.59 -6.69
CA LEU A 195 -7.03 -20.80 -5.91
C LEU A 195 -5.91 -21.65 -6.50
N ALA A 196 -5.79 -21.69 -7.82
CA ALA A 196 -4.72 -22.40 -8.51
C ALA A 196 -3.33 -21.83 -8.15
N CYS A 197 -3.20 -20.50 -8.14
CA CYS A 197 -1.96 -19.83 -7.77
C CYS A 197 -1.61 -20.09 -6.30
N LEU A 198 -2.58 -19.98 -5.40
CA LEU A 198 -2.39 -20.30 -3.99
C LEU A 198 -1.93 -21.76 -3.79
N ASN A 199 -2.66 -22.73 -4.36
CA ASN A 199 -2.31 -24.15 -4.24
C ASN A 199 -0.96 -24.48 -4.88
N GLY A 200 -0.55 -23.76 -5.93
CA GLY A 200 0.77 -23.89 -6.53
C GLY A 200 1.91 -23.48 -5.58
N LYS A 201 1.64 -22.63 -4.60
CA LYS A 201 2.60 -22.22 -3.57
C LYS A 201 2.49 -23.05 -2.28
N LEU A 202 1.34 -23.69 -2.03
CA LEU A 202 1.14 -24.53 -0.84
C LEU A 202 1.85 -25.88 -0.96
N HIS A 203 2.27 -26.43 0.19
CA HIS A 203 2.76 -27.79 0.25
C HIS A 203 1.67 -28.78 -0.19
N SER A 204 2.05 -29.80 -0.97
CA SER A 204 1.12 -30.73 -1.63
C SER A 204 0.12 -31.43 -0.70
N LYS A 205 0.46 -31.63 0.57
CA LYS A 205 -0.43 -32.23 1.58
C LYS A 205 -1.47 -31.28 2.18
N HIS A 206 -1.33 -29.97 1.96
CA HIS A 206 -2.14 -28.94 2.60
C HIS A 206 -2.85 -28.04 1.57
N MET A 207 -2.97 -28.51 0.33
CA MET A 207 -3.73 -27.80 -0.70
C MET A 207 -5.19 -27.64 -0.27
N VAL A 208 -5.74 -26.47 -0.58
CA VAL A 208 -7.15 -26.18 -0.35
C VAL A 208 -7.96 -26.86 -1.45
N GLN A 209 -8.84 -27.78 -1.04
CA GLN A 209 -9.73 -28.50 -1.95
C GLN A 209 -11.12 -27.86 -1.91
N ASN A 210 -11.47 -27.10 -2.94
CA ASN A 210 -12.79 -26.49 -3.06
C ASN A 210 -13.66 -27.27 -4.05
N TRP A 211 -14.35 -28.29 -3.56
CA TRP A 211 -15.24 -29.13 -4.39
C TRP A 211 -16.60 -28.43 -4.59
N LYS A 212 -16.91 -28.05 -5.83
CA LYS A 212 -18.23 -27.56 -6.21
C LYS A 212 -19.15 -28.75 -6.51
N PHE A 213 -20.21 -28.93 -5.72
CA PHE A 213 -21.24 -29.93 -5.99
C PHE A 213 -22.43 -29.27 -6.67
N ASN A 214 -22.74 -29.66 -7.90
CA ASN A 214 -23.94 -29.20 -8.58
C ASN A 214 -25.10 -30.14 -8.20
N ILE A 215 -25.76 -29.84 -7.08
CA ILE A 215 -26.92 -30.60 -6.61
C ILE A 215 -28.16 -29.96 -7.21
N ALA A 216 -29.01 -30.76 -7.86
CA ALA A 216 -30.25 -30.26 -8.44
C ALA A 216 -31.14 -29.63 -7.35
N GLN A 217 -31.70 -28.45 -7.64
CA GLN A 217 -32.50 -27.69 -6.68
C GLN A 217 -33.67 -28.52 -6.10
N ALA A 218 -34.29 -29.38 -6.91
CA ALA A 218 -35.34 -30.30 -6.46
C ALA A 218 -34.86 -31.27 -5.36
N GLU A 219 -33.60 -31.71 -5.41
CA GLU A 219 -33.03 -32.57 -4.38
C GLU A 219 -32.72 -31.77 -3.10
N ILE A 220 -32.30 -30.50 -3.24
CA ILE A 220 -32.14 -29.57 -2.11
C ILE A 220 -33.50 -29.31 -1.44
N ASP A 221 -34.54 -29.01 -2.21
CA ASP A 221 -35.89 -28.70 -1.70
C ASP A 221 -36.54 -29.94 -1.07
N ARG A 222 -36.28 -31.12 -1.63
CA ARG A 222 -36.65 -32.40 -1.01
C ARG A 222 -35.98 -32.61 0.34
N ILE A 223 -34.67 -32.36 0.45
CA ILE A 223 -33.93 -32.51 1.71
C ILE A 223 -34.42 -31.49 2.75
N LEU A 224 -34.74 -30.28 2.32
CA LEU A 224 -35.18 -29.19 3.20
C LEU A 224 -36.70 -29.16 3.46
N GLY A 225 -37.48 -30.04 2.81
CA GLY A 225 -38.91 -30.21 3.04
C GLY A 225 -39.81 -29.07 2.52
N ARG A 226 -39.37 -28.33 1.50
CA ARG A 226 -40.17 -27.25 0.90
C ARG A 226 -40.92 -27.80 -0.32
N THR A 227 -42.25 -27.85 -0.25
CA THR A 227 -43.11 -28.18 -1.39
C THR A 227 -43.55 -26.90 -2.10
N GLU A 228 -43.38 -26.86 -3.42
CA GLU A 228 -43.93 -25.80 -4.27
C GLU A 228 -45.47 -25.79 -4.14
N ASP A 229 -46.06 -24.65 -3.77
CA ASP A 229 -47.51 -24.42 -3.80
C ASP A 229 -48.00 -24.26 -5.25
#